data_AF-A0A932S7H1-F1
#
_entry.id   AF-A0A932S7H1-F1
#
_cell.length_a   1.000
_cell.length_b   1.000
_cell.length_c   1.000
_cell.angle_alpha   90.00
_cell.angle_beta   90.00
_cell.angle_gamma   90.00
#
_symmetry.space_group_name_H-M   'P 1'
#
loop_
_entity.id
_entity.type
_entity.pdbx_description
1 polymer ?
#
loop_
_entity_poly.entity_id
_entity_poly.type
_entity_poly.pdbx_seq_one_letter_code
_entity_poly.pdbx_strand_id
1 'polypeptide(L)'
;MTTGSNDRPALCAGLKVLDLSWGVAGPIAGMVLSDFGAEVIKIEPPGGDPFRSMPGAVQWHRGKKSVVLDLKDAKQREQAQQLAASADVLIESFRPGVADRLGVGYGALSRINPRLVYCSITGFGTKGPWRNLKAYEGVVSARGGYFAGQKVGWRAPGPVYLVAKQVSYGATNYALQGIFGALRRRLTTGHGDRVETNLLQGGVAFQINTTYKWKDASKTPARTAPPDAADPLSTVACYRICRCSDGKWIQLGAFQSDIFHRMMVALGMDEESKDLRYVDAPQFKSDEDSLRIIKRLEEQIAKKPYAHWAAAFEKMDCPYSPHLSTQEALDDVQVRAIGLVVNVDDPVQGKTEQVGAPFVIADSGWRVHGPAPLVGQHNGQGFATSSKTSHVARNGRANGFMLDGVKVLDVTTYVAAPTATGYLVDYGADVIKVEPPGGDPQNNWGDVGTRPNRGKRSIWLDLKHEKGREVLYKMVEKTDIFLQNFRPGVDQRLGIDFDTLIKINPRLVYCHAASYGSTGPYSKRGA
;
A
#
# COMPACT_ATOMS: atom_id res chain seq x y z
N MET A 1 16.87 18.62 2.42
CA MET A 1 16.36 20.00 2.32
C MET A 1 16.84 20.58 1.02
N THR A 2 15.97 20.59 0.02
CA THR A 2 16.11 21.42 -1.18
C THR A 2 14.96 22.41 -1.12
N THR A 3 15.30 23.65 -0.76
CA THR A 3 14.45 24.82 -0.86
C THR A 3 14.25 25.13 -2.34
N GLY A 4 13.23 24.54 -2.95
CA GLY A 4 12.77 24.83 -4.30
C GLY A 4 11.30 25.23 -4.27
N SER A 5 11.04 26.52 -4.48
CA SER A 5 9.75 27.17 -4.80
C SER A 5 8.44 26.51 -4.33
N ASN A 6 7.76 27.16 -3.38
CA ASN A 6 6.36 26.92 -2.94
C ASN A 6 5.27 27.13 -4.03
N ASP A 7 5.62 27.13 -5.33
CA ASP A 7 4.72 27.53 -6.42
C ASP A 7 4.04 26.36 -7.15
N ARG A 8 4.31 25.11 -6.77
CA ARG A 8 3.60 23.96 -7.34
C ARG A 8 2.30 23.71 -6.57
N PRO A 9 1.12 23.71 -7.24
CA PRO A 9 -0.13 23.39 -6.59
C PRO A 9 -0.10 21.97 -6.05
N ALA A 10 -0.78 21.73 -4.92
CA ALA A 10 -0.88 20.40 -4.33
C ALA A 10 -1.45 19.38 -5.33
N LEU A 11 -1.11 18.10 -5.17
CA LEU A 11 -1.39 17.04 -6.15
C LEU A 11 -2.87 16.96 -6.56
N CYS A 12 -3.78 17.19 -5.61
CA CYS A 12 -5.22 17.17 -5.82
C CYS A 12 -5.85 18.57 -5.76
N ALA A 13 -5.04 19.64 -5.82
CA ALA A 13 -5.55 21.00 -5.85
C ALA A 13 -6.52 21.21 -7.02
N GLY A 14 -7.64 21.87 -6.73
CA GLY A 14 -8.70 22.12 -7.70
C GLY A 14 -9.65 20.94 -7.94
N LEU A 15 -9.40 19.76 -7.35
CA LEU A 15 -10.37 18.66 -7.38
C LEU A 15 -11.47 18.88 -6.35
N LYS A 16 -12.72 18.70 -6.77
CA LYS A 16 -13.89 18.67 -5.88
C LYS A 16 -14.39 17.24 -5.71
N VAL A 17 -14.47 16.78 -4.47
CA VAL A 17 -14.86 15.41 -4.13
C VAL A 17 -16.12 15.43 -3.28
N LEU A 18 -17.13 14.67 -3.68
CA LEU A 18 -18.33 14.45 -2.89
C LEU A 18 -18.24 13.09 -2.18
N ASP A 19 -18.19 13.09 -0.86
CA ASP A 19 -18.04 11.89 -0.03
C ASP A 19 -19.36 11.52 0.67
N LEU A 20 -20.09 10.58 0.09
CA LEU A 20 -21.32 9.99 0.64
C LEU A 20 -21.04 8.69 1.41
N SER A 21 -19.77 8.31 1.54
CA SER A 21 -19.38 7.04 2.13
C SER A 21 -19.42 7.07 3.65
N TRP A 22 -19.55 5.90 4.27
CA TRP A 22 -19.60 5.71 5.71
C TRP A 22 -18.47 4.80 6.20
N GLY A 23 -18.11 4.95 7.48
CA GLY A 23 -17.18 4.05 8.15
C GLY A 23 -15.73 4.28 7.76
N VAL A 24 -15.04 3.21 7.34
CA VAL A 24 -13.57 3.22 7.23
C VAL A 24 -13.09 3.50 5.81
N ALA A 25 -13.42 2.62 4.87
CA ALA A 25 -12.72 2.60 3.58
C ALA A 25 -12.95 3.86 2.72
N GLY A 26 -14.21 4.26 2.55
CA GLY A 26 -14.54 5.47 1.79
C GLY A 26 -14.08 6.76 2.48
N PRO A 27 -14.33 6.93 3.80
CA PRO A 27 -13.86 8.12 4.49
C PRO A 27 -12.34 8.27 4.47
N ILE A 28 -11.56 7.19 4.60
CA ILE A 28 -10.10 7.28 4.47
C ILE A 28 -9.68 7.66 3.03
N ALA A 29 -10.36 7.14 1.99
CA ALA A 29 -10.07 7.56 0.61
C ALA A 29 -10.32 9.07 0.44
N GLY A 30 -11.43 9.59 0.97
CA GLY A 30 -11.70 11.02 1.00
C GLY A 30 -10.67 11.83 1.81
N MET A 31 -10.20 11.30 2.95
CA MET A 31 -9.15 11.92 3.76
C MET A 31 -7.85 12.06 2.96
N VAL A 32 -7.41 10.98 2.29
CA VAL A 32 -6.18 11.02 1.48
C VAL A 32 -6.29 12.07 0.38
N LEU A 33 -7.42 12.12 -0.35
CA LEU A 33 -7.63 13.16 -1.37
C LEU A 33 -7.61 14.57 -0.77
N SER A 34 -8.20 14.76 0.42
CA SER A 34 -8.17 16.03 1.13
C SER A 34 -6.77 16.43 1.55
N ASP A 35 -5.99 15.50 2.13
CA ASP A 35 -4.63 15.74 2.58
C ASP A 35 -3.69 16.10 1.40
N PHE A 36 -4.02 15.67 0.18
CA PHE A 36 -3.34 16.06 -1.06
C PHE A 36 -3.95 17.31 -1.73
N GLY A 37 -4.89 18.00 -1.09
CA GLY A 37 -5.38 19.32 -1.50
C GLY A 37 -6.73 19.36 -2.21
N ALA A 38 -7.48 18.24 -2.28
CA ALA A 38 -8.84 18.27 -2.81
C ALA A 38 -9.82 18.97 -1.85
N GLU A 39 -10.82 19.67 -2.39
CA GLU A 39 -11.98 20.10 -1.62
C GLU A 39 -12.93 18.91 -1.45
N VAL A 40 -12.94 18.30 -0.27
CA VAL A 40 -13.75 17.12 0.02
C VAL A 40 -14.96 17.49 0.86
N ILE A 41 -16.15 17.26 0.30
CA ILE A 41 -17.44 17.58 0.93
C ILE A 41 -18.11 16.27 1.35
N LYS A 42 -18.09 16.00 2.66
CA LYS A 42 -18.83 14.91 3.28
C LYS A 42 -20.33 15.23 3.28
N ILE A 43 -21.12 14.38 2.63
CA ILE A 43 -22.58 14.43 2.69
C ILE A 43 -23.04 13.39 3.70
N GLU A 44 -23.77 13.86 4.70
CA GLU A 44 -24.19 13.05 5.84
C GLU A 44 -25.72 13.04 5.97
N PRO A 45 -26.31 11.94 6.44
CA PRO A 45 -27.73 11.94 6.77
C PRO A 45 -28.00 12.82 8.01
N PRO A 46 -29.26 13.18 8.28
CA PRO A 46 -29.64 13.72 9.59
C PRO A 46 -29.14 12.83 10.73
N GLY A 47 -28.45 13.43 11.71
CA GLY A 47 -27.77 12.71 12.79
C GLY A 47 -26.29 12.38 12.52
N GLY A 48 -25.79 12.61 11.30
CA GLY A 48 -24.40 12.41 10.93
C GLY A 48 -24.06 10.97 10.50
N ASP A 49 -22.81 10.78 10.07
CA ASP A 49 -22.27 9.45 9.79
C ASP A 49 -22.34 8.54 11.04
N PRO A 50 -22.98 7.35 10.96
CA PRO A 50 -23.15 6.45 12.11
C PRO A 50 -21.84 6.00 12.78
N PHE A 51 -20.69 6.18 12.14
CA PHE A 51 -19.39 5.78 12.66
C PHE A 51 -18.61 6.93 13.33
N ARG A 52 -19.21 8.12 13.49
CA ARG A 52 -18.56 9.27 14.15
C ARG A 52 -18.11 9.03 15.58
N SER A 53 -18.71 8.08 16.29
CA SER A 53 -18.30 7.71 17.65
C SER A 53 -17.05 6.80 17.70
N MET A 54 -16.60 6.27 16.55
CA MET A 54 -15.37 5.49 16.51
C MET A 54 -14.15 6.40 16.72
N PRO A 55 -13.15 6.01 17.53
CA PRO A 55 -11.96 6.83 17.77
C PRO A 55 -11.24 7.28 16.49
N GLY A 56 -11.19 6.42 15.47
CA GLY A 56 -10.56 6.75 14.19
C GLY A 56 -11.28 7.80 13.34
N ALA A 57 -12.56 8.10 13.63
CA ALA A 57 -13.35 9.04 12.83
C ALA A 57 -12.77 10.47 12.83
N VAL A 58 -12.12 10.86 13.93
CA VAL A 58 -11.41 12.15 14.06
C VAL A 58 -10.33 12.29 12.98
N GLN A 59 -9.66 11.19 12.63
CA GLN A 59 -8.67 11.18 11.55
C GLN A 59 -9.35 11.01 10.18
N TRP A 60 -10.26 10.04 10.02
CA TRP A 60 -10.87 9.72 8.70
C TRP A 60 -11.68 10.87 8.08
N HIS A 61 -12.06 11.86 8.89
CA HIS A 61 -12.79 13.04 8.43
C HIS A 61 -11.97 14.33 8.46
N ARG A 62 -10.68 14.30 8.86
CA ARG A 62 -9.85 15.50 8.89
C ARG A 62 -9.75 16.16 7.50
N GLY A 63 -9.65 17.48 7.48
CA GLY A 63 -9.56 18.31 6.27
C GLY A 63 -10.86 18.46 5.49
N LYS A 64 -11.90 17.67 5.78
CA LYS A 64 -13.17 17.68 5.03
C LYS A 64 -14.08 18.84 5.43
N LYS A 65 -14.99 19.17 4.52
CA LYS A 65 -16.23 19.90 4.77
C LYS A 65 -17.35 18.90 5.12
N SER A 66 -18.36 19.32 5.89
CA SER A 66 -19.51 18.48 6.28
C SER A 66 -20.81 19.21 6.04
N VAL A 67 -21.71 18.57 5.31
CA VAL A 67 -23.07 19.04 4.99
C VAL A 67 -24.06 17.92 5.28
N VAL A 68 -25.16 18.25 5.94
CA VAL A 68 -26.24 17.31 6.25
C VAL A 68 -27.33 17.42 5.19
N LEU A 69 -27.65 16.32 4.52
CA LEU A 69 -28.75 16.20 3.56
C LEU A 69 -29.51 14.87 3.78
N ASP A 70 -30.83 14.96 3.97
CA ASP A 70 -31.72 13.82 3.86
C ASP A 70 -32.04 13.53 2.39
N LEU A 71 -31.35 12.55 1.80
CA LEU A 71 -31.54 12.17 0.40
C LEU A 71 -32.91 11.53 0.12
N LYS A 72 -33.74 11.28 1.14
CA LYS A 72 -35.15 10.89 0.96
C LYS A 72 -36.03 12.09 0.64
N ASP A 73 -35.70 13.27 1.15
CA ASP A 73 -36.36 14.53 0.79
C ASP A 73 -35.98 14.92 -0.64
N ALA A 74 -36.97 15.24 -1.46
CA ALA A 74 -36.76 15.51 -2.88
C ALA A 74 -35.90 16.76 -3.13
N LYS A 75 -36.06 17.81 -2.32
CA LYS A 75 -35.30 19.06 -2.46
C LYS A 75 -33.85 18.87 -2.03
N GLN A 76 -33.63 18.17 -0.92
CA GLN A 76 -32.27 17.89 -0.44
C GLN A 76 -31.54 16.89 -1.33
N ARG A 77 -32.25 15.94 -1.94
CA ARG A 77 -31.70 15.08 -3.01
C ARG A 77 -31.28 15.89 -4.22
N GLU A 78 -32.09 16.86 -4.65
CA GLU A 78 -31.74 17.76 -5.76
C GLU A 78 -30.47 18.57 -5.43
N GLN A 79 -30.33 19.07 -4.19
CA GLN A 79 -29.11 19.73 -3.75
C GLN A 79 -27.87 18.82 -3.86
N ALA A 80 -27.97 17.55 -3.46
CA ALA A 80 -26.87 16.59 -3.62
C ALA A 80 -26.53 16.35 -5.11
N GLN A 81 -27.54 16.30 -5.98
CA GLN A 81 -27.35 16.16 -7.43
C GLN A 81 -26.68 17.41 -8.04
N GLN A 82 -27.04 18.61 -7.59
CA GLN A 82 -26.40 19.87 -7.99
C GLN A 82 -24.93 19.93 -7.53
N LEU A 83 -24.62 19.46 -6.32
CA LEU A 83 -23.24 19.32 -5.86
C LEU A 83 -22.46 18.36 -6.78
N ALA A 84 -23.03 17.19 -7.08
CA ALA A 84 -22.42 16.19 -7.97
C ALA A 84 -22.25 16.70 -9.42
N ALA A 85 -23.11 17.62 -9.89
CA ALA A 85 -23.00 18.23 -11.20
C ALA A 85 -21.68 19.01 -11.40
N SER A 86 -21.10 19.49 -10.29
CA SER A 86 -19.84 20.25 -10.26
C SER A 86 -18.65 19.48 -9.69
N ALA A 87 -18.85 18.23 -9.28
CA ALA A 87 -17.82 17.40 -8.65
C ALA A 87 -16.92 16.71 -9.70
N ASP A 88 -15.66 16.47 -9.34
CA ASP A 88 -14.75 15.63 -10.11
C ASP A 88 -14.89 14.17 -9.76
N VAL A 89 -15.05 13.91 -8.46
CA VAL A 89 -15.12 12.56 -7.90
C VAL A 89 -16.32 12.49 -6.96
N LEU A 90 -17.03 11.37 -6.99
CA LEU A 90 -17.98 10.98 -5.95
C LEU A 90 -17.54 9.65 -5.36
N ILE A 91 -17.53 9.54 -4.03
CA ILE A 91 -17.23 8.31 -3.30
C ILE A 91 -18.47 7.92 -2.50
N GLU A 92 -18.93 6.69 -2.66
CA GLU A 92 -20.02 6.14 -1.84
C GLU A 92 -19.73 4.70 -1.42
N SER A 93 -20.35 4.28 -0.32
CA SER A 93 -20.17 2.94 0.24
C SER A 93 -21.49 2.31 0.66
N PHE A 94 -22.56 2.59 -0.07
CA PHE A 94 -23.87 2.02 0.20
C PHE A 94 -23.94 0.57 -0.27
N ARG A 95 -24.97 -0.15 0.21
CA ARG A 95 -25.30 -1.45 -0.38
C ARG A 95 -25.77 -1.28 -1.83
N PRO A 96 -25.52 -2.26 -2.71
CA PRO A 96 -25.97 -2.21 -4.09
C PRO A 96 -27.46 -1.83 -4.23
N GLY A 97 -27.74 -0.84 -5.07
CA GLY A 97 -29.09 -0.32 -5.36
C GLY A 97 -29.59 0.79 -4.42
N VAL A 98 -28.93 1.04 -3.28
CA VAL A 98 -29.33 2.13 -2.38
C VAL A 98 -29.08 3.50 -3.00
N ALA A 99 -27.91 3.71 -3.61
CA ALA A 99 -27.58 4.97 -4.28
C ALA A 99 -28.59 5.33 -5.39
N ASP A 100 -29.00 4.33 -6.18
CA ASP A 100 -30.00 4.50 -7.25
C ASP A 100 -31.36 4.92 -6.67
N ARG A 101 -31.81 4.28 -5.59
CA ARG A 101 -33.07 4.65 -4.90
C ARG A 101 -33.02 6.04 -4.27
N LEU A 102 -31.83 6.48 -3.83
CA LEU A 102 -31.59 7.82 -3.31
C LEU A 102 -31.33 8.85 -4.44
N GLY A 103 -31.41 8.45 -5.72
CA GLY A 103 -31.22 9.31 -6.89
C GLY A 103 -29.80 9.88 -7.05
N VAL A 104 -28.82 9.30 -6.36
CA VAL A 104 -27.39 9.67 -6.41
C VAL A 104 -26.55 8.53 -7.01
N GLY A 105 -27.18 7.58 -7.69
CA GLY A 105 -26.48 6.48 -8.37
C GLY A 105 -25.78 6.92 -9.66
N TYR A 106 -24.78 6.15 -10.09
CA TYR A 106 -23.95 6.46 -11.27
C TYR A 106 -24.76 6.73 -12.53
N GLY A 107 -25.81 5.93 -12.81
CA GLY A 107 -26.61 6.10 -14.02
C GLY A 107 -27.36 7.43 -14.09
N ALA A 108 -27.78 7.96 -12.94
CA ALA A 108 -28.41 9.28 -12.87
C ALA A 108 -27.38 10.40 -12.96
N LEU A 109 -26.30 10.32 -12.16
CA LEU A 109 -25.33 11.38 -12.04
C LEU A 109 -24.41 11.52 -13.27
N SER A 110 -24.09 10.43 -13.97
CA SER A 110 -23.27 10.50 -15.20
C SER A 110 -23.97 11.21 -16.36
N ARG A 111 -25.31 11.26 -16.36
CA ARG A 111 -26.09 12.07 -17.32
C ARG A 111 -26.03 13.56 -17.01
N ILE A 112 -25.96 13.92 -15.73
CA ILE A 112 -25.84 15.30 -15.26
C ILE A 112 -24.39 15.79 -15.45
N ASN A 113 -23.43 14.93 -15.14
CA ASN A 113 -22.00 15.19 -15.22
C ASN A 113 -21.27 14.00 -15.90
N PRO A 114 -21.12 14.02 -17.23
CA PRO A 114 -20.41 12.98 -17.98
C PRO A 114 -18.90 12.88 -17.66
N ARG A 115 -18.36 13.83 -16.89
CA ARG A 115 -16.96 13.89 -16.45
C ARG A 115 -16.75 13.32 -15.05
N LEU A 116 -17.82 12.91 -14.38
CA LEU A 116 -17.76 12.41 -13.00
C LEU A 116 -17.01 11.09 -12.93
N VAL A 117 -16.01 11.01 -12.05
CA VAL A 117 -15.44 9.74 -11.60
C VAL A 117 -16.27 9.27 -10.39
N TYR A 118 -17.05 8.21 -10.58
CA TYR A 118 -17.92 7.68 -9.54
C TYR A 118 -17.30 6.42 -8.93
N CYS A 119 -16.96 6.46 -7.64
CA CYS A 119 -16.37 5.36 -6.90
C CYS A 119 -17.37 4.71 -5.94
N SER A 120 -17.63 3.42 -6.14
CA SER A 120 -18.45 2.59 -5.24
C SER A 120 -17.58 1.62 -4.47
N ILE A 121 -17.69 1.63 -3.13
CA ILE A 121 -16.97 0.72 -2.24
C ILE A 121 -17.98 -0.14 -1.48
N THR A 122 -18.10 -1.40 -1.88
CA THR A 122 -19.08 -2.33 -1.27
C THR A 122 -18.39 -3.38 -0.39
N GLY A 123 -19.17 -4.22 0.29
CA GLY A 123 -18.64 -5.33 1.07
C GLY A 123 -18.15 -6.51 0.23
N PHE A 124 -19.06 -7.06 -0.58
CA PHE A 124 -18.86 -8.28 -1.37
C PHE A 124 -18.98 -8.05 -2.89
N GLY A 125 -18.98 -6.79 -3.34
CA GLY A 125 -19.19 -6.42 -4.73
C GLY A 125 -20.64 -6.10 -5.08
N THR A 126 -20.83 -5.57 -6.27
CA THR A 126 -22.15 -5.18 -6.83
C THR A 126 -22.88 -6.33 -7.52
N LYS A 127 -22.18 -7.46 -7.74
CA LYS A 127 -22.64 -8.64 -8.48
C LYS A 127 -22.44 -9.92 -7.65
N GLY A 128 -23.06 -11.01 -8.11
CA GLY A 128 -22.92 -12.32 -7.49
C GLY A 128 -23.83 -12.53 -6.26
N PRO A 129 -23.81 -13.74 -5.67
CA PRO A 129 -24.77 -14.16 -4.66
C PRO A 129 -24.65 -13.39 -3.34
N TRP A 130 -23.51 -12.75 -3.08
CA TRP A 130 -23.22 -12.07 -1.80
C TRP A 130 -23.46 -10.55 -1.84
N ARG A 131 -23.84 -10.00 -3.00
CA ARG A 131 -24.00 -8.54 -3.19
C ARG A 131 -24.92 -7.86 -2.17
N ASN A 132 -25.91 -8.59 -1.64
CA ASN A 132 -26.90 -8.06 -0.70
C ASN A 132 -26.61 -8.40 0.77
N LEU A 133 -25.52 -9.13 1.07
CA LEU A 133 -25.16 -9.45 2.44
C LEU A 133 -24.67 -8.22 3.21
N LYS A 134 -24.96 -8.18 4.52
CA LYS A 134 -24.36 -7.19 5.41
C LYS A 134 -22.86 -7.50 5.51
N ALA A 135 -22.03 -6.52 5.22
CA ALA A 135 -20.60 -6.67 5.25
C ALA A 135 -20.00 -5.80 6.34
N TYR A 136 -19.23 -6.44 7.20
CA TYR A 136 -18.38 -5.83 8.21
C TYR A 136 -17.01 -6.49 8.11
N GLU A 137 -15.98 -5.81 8.60
CA GLU A 137 -14.58 -6.26 8.53
C GLU A 137 -14.45 -7.77 8.81
N GLY A 138 -14.88 -8.22 10.01
CA GLY A 138 -14.76 -9.62 10.41
C GLY A 138 -15.58 -10.61 9.56
N VAL A 139 -16.76 -10.20 9.08
CA VAL A 139 -17.64 -11.07 8.27
C VAL A 139 -17.02 -11.30 6.89
N VAL A 140 -16.52 -10.23 6.27
CA VAL A 140 -15.80 -10.32 5.00
C VAL A 140 -14.51 -11.10 5.20
N SER A 141 -13.78 -10.82 6.28
CA SER A 141 -12.49 -11.44 6.53
C SER A 141 -12.60 -12.96 6.72
N ALA A 142 -13.59 -13.40 7.51
CA ALA A 142 -13.91 -14.81 7.69
C ALA A 142 -14.32 -15.48 6.38
N ARG A 143 -15.23 -14.85 5.62
CA ARG A 143 -15.76 -15.43 4.37
C ARG A 143 -14.74 -15.46 3.24
N GLY A 144 -13.81 -14.52 3.20
CA GLY A 144 -12.68 -14.50 2.27
C GLY A 144 -11.54 -15.45 2.66
N GLY A 145 -11.65 -16.14 3.80
CA GLY A 145 -10.65 -17.11 4.26
C GLY A 145 -9.40 -16.48 4.88
N TYR A 146 -9.42 -15.18 5.19
CA TYR A 146 -8.21 -14.46 5.62
C TYR A 146 -7.76 -14.79 7.04
N PHE A 147 -8.61 -15.39 7.87
CA PHE A 147 -8.27 -15.79 9.24
C PHE A 147 -7.61 -17.17 9.35
N ALA A 148 -7.77 -18.02 8.33
CA ALA A 148 -7.33 -19.42 8.40
C ALA A 148 -5.80 -19.56 8.28
N GLY A 149 -5.16 -18.71 7.46
CA GLY A 149 -3.72 -18.78 7.15
C GLY A 149 -2.82 -17.96 8.08
N GLN A 150 -3.34 -17.44 9.19
CA GLN A 150 -2.63 -16.51 10.09
C GLN A 150 -2.00 -17.24 11.29
N LYS A 151 -1.43 -18.42 11.04
CA LYS A 151 -0.98 -19.34 12.09
C LYS A 151 0.54 -19.33 12.33
N VAL A 152 1.32 -18.64 11.50
CA VAL A 152 2.77 -18.56 11.68
C VAL A 152 3.11 -17.94 13.04
N GLY A 153 3.76 -18.73 13.91
CA GLY A 153 4.10 -18.33 15.28
C GLY A 153 2.94 -18.41 16.29
N TRP A 154 1.72 -18.71 15.83
CA TRP A 154 0.55 -18.90 16.67
C TRP A 154 0.44 -20.36 17.13
N ARG A 155 0.36 -20.57 18.44
CA ARG A 155 0.44 -21.90 19.07
C ARG A 155 -0.91 -22.49 19.49
N ALA A 156 -2.00 -21.74 19.35
CA ALA A 156 -3.33 -22.23 19.73
C ALA A 156 -4.12 -22.74 18.51
N PRO A 157 -5.01 -23.74 18.68
CA PRO A 157 -5.85 -24.22 17.59
C PRO A 157 -6.87 -23.16 17.14
N GLY A 158 -7.28 -23.22 15.87
CA GLY A 158 -8.34 -22.38 15.31
C GLY A 158 -7.88 -21.17 14.49
N PRO A 159 -8.83 -20.44 13.88
CA PRO A 159 -8.56 -19.25 13.08
C PRO A 159 -8.16 -18.05 13.94
N VAL A 160 -7.28 -17.18 13.42
CA VAL A 160 -6.85 -15.96 14.12
C VAL A 160 -7.62 -14.76 13.59
N TYR A 161 -8.36 -14.08 14.48
CA TYR A 161 -9.01 -12.82 14.13
C TYR A 161 -7.97 -11.72 13.95
N LEU A 162 -7.98 -11.08 12.78
CA LEU A 162 -7.12 -9.94 12.50
C LEU A 162 -7.77 -8.66 13.00
N VAL A 163 -7.17 -8.03 14.01
CA VAL A 163 -7.64 -6.76 14.57
C VAL A 163 -7.42 -5.60 13.59
N ALA A 164 -6.35 -5.66 12.79
CA ALA A 164 -6.12 -4.71 11.72
C ALA A 164 -7.22 -4.82 10.65
N LYS A 165 -7.79 -3.69 10.26
CA LYS A 165 -8.87 -3.62 9.26
C LYS A 165 -8.37 -3.78 7.82
N GLN A 166 -7.69 -4.89 7.58
CA GLN A 166 -6.94 -5.19 6.37
C GLN A 166 -7.81 -5.13 5.11
N VAL A 167 -9.05 -5.64 5.15
CA VAL A 167 -9.91 -5.63 3.96
C VAL A 167 -10.43 -4.23 3.65
N SER A 168 -10.67 -3.40 4.67
CA SER A 168 -11.02 -1.99 4.51
C SER A 168 -9.87 -1.16 3.95
N TYR A 169 -8.65 -1.32 4.48
CA TYR A 169 -7.48 -0.59 3.98
C TYR A 169 -7.08 -1.03 2.57
N GLY A 170 -7.19 -2.33 2.25
CA GLY A 170 -7.00 -2.82 0.88
C GLY A 170 -8.00 -2.21 -0.10
N ALA A 171 -9.29 -2.17 0.26
CA ALA A 171 -10.32 -1.56 -0.57
C ALA A 171 -10.11 -0.05 -0.74
N THR A 172 -9.64 0.65 0.30
CA THR A 172 -9.26 2.07 0.23
C THR A 172 -8.17 2.31 -0.83
N ASN A 173 -7.12 1.49 -0.80
CA ASN A 173 -6.02 1.60 -1.77
C ASN A 173 -6.49 1.34 -3.20
N TYR A 174 -7.32 0.32 -3.43
CA TYR A 174 -7.89 0.07 -4.76
C TYR A 174 -8.86 1.17 -5.22
N ALA A 175 -9.62 1.77 -4.31
CA ALA A 175 -10.46 2.92 -4.61
C ALA A 175 -9.61 4.10 -5.10
N LEU A 176 -8.55 4.46 -4.38
CA LEU A 176 -7.63 5.53 -4.76
C LEU A 176 -6.95 5.26 -6.11
N GLN A 177 -6.45 4.04 -6.33
CA GLN A 177 -5.85 3.63 -7.62
C GLN A 177 -6.85 3.78 -8.77
N GLY A 178 -8.08 3.30 -8.58
CA GLY A 178 -9.14 3.44 -9.58
C GLY A 178 -9.53 4.90 -9.83
N ILE A 179 -9.63 5.73 -8.78
CA ILE A 179 -9.95 7.16 -8.89
C ILE A 179 -8.87 7.89 -9.68
N PHE A 180 -7.59 7.79 -9.29
CA PHE A 180 -6.49 8.44 -10.00
C PHE A 180 -6.36 7.96 -11.44
N GLY A 181 -6.58 6.67 -11.66
CA GLY A 181 -6.63 6.07 -12.97
C GLY A 181 -7.72 6.62 -13.88
N ALA A 182 -8.96 6.68 -13.37
CA ALA A 182 -10.09 7.24 -14.08
C ALA A 182 -9.91 8.74 -14.35
N LEU A 183 -9.36 9.50 -13.38
CA LEU A 183 -9.01 10.91 -13.54
C LEU A 183 -7.94 11.10 -14.63
N ARG A 184 -6.92 10.24 -14.67
CA ARG A 184 -5.89 10.28 -15.72
C ARG A 184 -6.48 9.97 -17.09
N ARG A 185 -7.31 8.92 -17.20
CA ARG A 185 -7.99 8.59 -18.45
C ARG A 185 -8.92 9.72 -18.91
N ARG A 186 -9.59 10.40 -17.97
CA ARG A 186 -10.42 11.58 -18.26
C ARG A 186 -9.65 12.73 -18.92
N LEU A 187 -8.34 12.86 -18.68
CA LEU A 187 -7.49 13.88 -19.34
C LEU A 187 -7.36 13.64 -20.85
N THR A 188 -7.50 12.39 -21.31
CA THR A 188 -7.38 12.00 -22.72
C THR A 188 -8.69 11.61 -23.39
N THR A 189 -9.73 11.24 -22.63
CA THR A 189 -11.06 10.93 -23.18
C THR A 189 -12.06 12.06 -23.01
N GLY A 190 -11.83 12.95 -22.04
CA GLY A 190 -12.80 13.98 -21.66
C GLY A 190 -13.99 13.44 -20.84
N HIS A 191 -14.08 12.12 -20.61
CA HIS A 191 -15.17 11.46 -19.90
C HIS A 191 -14.69 10.86 -18.57
N GLY A 192 -15.58 10.87 -17.58
CA GLY A 192 -15.38 10.16 -16.32
C GLY A 192 -15.49 8.65 -16.46
N ASP A 193 -15.57 7.94 -15.33
CA ASP A 193 -15.80 6.50 -15.32
C ASP A 193 -16.43 6.05 -13.99
N ARG A 194 -16.92 4.82 -13.97
CA ARG A 194 -17.35 4.11 -12.77
C ARG A 194 -16.23 3.23 -12.24
N VAL A 195 -15.72 3.55 -11.06
CA VAL A 195 -14.78 2.75 -10.28
C VAL A 195 -15.58 1.91 -9.28
N GLU A 196 -15.36 0.60 -9.26
CA GLU A 196 -15.96 -0.29 -8.26
C GLU A 196 -14.86 -1.10 -7.57
N THR A 197 -14.87 -1.10 -6.25
CA THR A 197 -14.07 -2.01 -5.43
C THR A 197 -14.90 -2.54 -4.27
N ASN A 198 -14.35 -3.50 -3.53
CA ASN A 198 -15.00 -4.02 -2.35
C ASN A 198 -14.01 -4.56 -1.32
N LEU A 199 -14.50 -4.75 -0.10
CA LEU A 199 -13.69 -5.28 1.01
C LEU A 199 -13.09 -6.64 0.64
N LEU A 200 -13.86 -7.55 0.03
CA LEU A 200 -13.33 -8.85 -0.38
C LEU A 200 -12.15 -8.71 -1.36
N GLN A 201 -12.24 -7.87 -2.37
CA GLN A 201 -11.11 -7.56 -3.26
C GLN A 201 -9.93 -6.95 -2.50
N GLY A 202 -10.20 -6.04 -1.56
CA GLY A 202 -9.20 -5.44 -0.69
C GLY A 202 -8.37 -6.48 0.07
N GLY A 203 -8.98 -7.57 0.54
CA GLY A 203 -8.26 -8.66 1.20
C GLY A 203 -7.36 -9.47 0.26
N VAL A 204 -7.76 -9.66 -1.00
CA VAL A 204 -6.97 -10.42 -1.99
C VAL A 204 -5.60 -9.80 -2.23
N ALA A 205 -5.46 -8.46 -2.09
CA ALA A 205 -4.18 -7.76 -2.21
C ALA A 205 -3.08 -8.38 -1.33
N PHE A 206 -3.45 -8.90 -0.16
CA PHE A 206 -2.52 -9.44 0.83
C PHE A 206 -2.25 -10.94 0.70
N GLN A 207 -2.89 -11.61 -0.26
CA GLN A 207 -2.75 -13.05 -0.51
C GLN A 207 -2.39 -13.32 -1.98
N ILE A 208 -2.04 -12.29 -2.75
CA ILE A 208 -1.90 -12.41 -4.22
C ILE A 208 -0.78 -13.38 -4.62
N ASN A 209 0.27 -13.51 -3.81
CA ASN A 209 1.40 -14.41 -4.07
C ASN A 209 1.10 -15.88 -3.74
N THR A 210 0.11 -16.16 -2.90
CA THR A 210 -0.26 -17.52 -2.47
C THR A 210 -1.51 -18.05 -3.19
N THR A 211 -2.28 -17.16 -3.84
CA THR A 211 -3.59 -17.50 -4.40
C THR A 211 -3.57 -18.00 -5.84
N TYR A 212 -2.52 -17.80 -6.65
CA TYR A 212 -2.57 -18.15 -8.07
C TYR A 212 -2.60 -19.68 -8.35
N LYS A 213 -2.25 -20.52 -7.37
CA LYS A 213 -2.34 -21.99 -7.45
C LYS A 213 -3.53 -22.58 -6.72
N TRP A 214 -4.52 -21.77 -6.35
CA TRP A 214 -5.62 -22.19 -5.47
C TRP A 214 -6.35 -23.48 -5.90
N LYS A 215 -6.35 -23.82 -7.20
CA LYS A 215 -6.96 -25.07 -7.70
C LYS A 215 -6.06 -26.30 -7.64
N ASP A 216 -4.76 -26.13 -7.49
CA ASP A 216 -3.80 -27.22 -7.38
C ASP A 216 -3.61 -27.59 -5.91
N ALA A 217 -4.35 -28.61 -5.47
CA ALA A 217 -4.30 -29.10 -4.09
C ALA A 217 -2.91 -29.60 -3.70
N SER A 218 -2.14 -30.16 -4.65
CA SER A 218 -0.77 -30.62 -4.41
C SER A 218 0.21 -29.48 -4.10
N LYS A 219 -0.14 -28.26 -4.51
CA LYS A 219 0.66 -27.04 -4.31
C LYS A 219 0.05 -26.07 -3.29
N THR A 220 -1.02 -26.48 -2.60
CA THR A 220 -1.70 -25.67 -1.57
C THR A 220 -1.98 -26.48 -0.29
N PRO A 221 -0.96 -27.02 0.42
CA PRO A 221 -1.16 -27.93 1.56
C PRO A 221 -1.96 -27.31 2.71
N ALA A 222 -1.88 -25.98 2.87
CA ALA A 222 -2.65 -25.22 3.86
C ALA A 222 -4.19 -25.30 3.65
N ARG A 223 -4.67 -25.72 2.46
CA ARG A 223 -6.10 -25.99 2.23
C ARG A 223 -6.57 -27.35 2.75
N THR A 224 -5.67 -28.31 2.93
CA THR A 224 -6.00 -29.69 3.34
C THR A 224 -5.64 -29.98 4.78
N ALA A 225 -4.87 -29.11 5.45
CA ALA A 225 -4.61 -29.21 6.88
C ALA A 225 -5.89 -28.88 7.68
N PRO A 226 -6.30 -29.72 8.64
CA PRO A 226 -7.48 -29.44 9.43
C PRO A 226 -7.28 -28.18 10.31
N PRO A 227 -8.37 -27.49 10.73
CA PRO A 227 -8.29 -26.21 11.44
C PRO A 227 -7.49 -26.24 12.75
N ASP A 228 -7.34 -27.42 13.33
CA ASP A 228 -6.63 -27.76 14.56
C ASP A 228 -5.20 -28.27 14.32
N ALA A 229 -4.79 -28.52 13.08
CA ALA A 229 -3.40 -28.83 12.78
C ALA A 229 -2.52 -27.68 13.26
N ALA A 230 -1.58 -28.01 14.16
CA ALA A 230 -0.47 -27.14 14.49
C ALA A 230 0.23 -26.79 13.18
N ASP A 231 0.29 -25.50 12.86
CA ASP A 231 1.04 -25.05 11.69
C ASP A 231 2.50 -25.45 11.93
N PRO A 232 3.12 -26.27 11.06
CA PRO A 232 4.54 -26.48 11.14
C PRO A 232 5.17 -25.08 11.09
N LEU A 233 6.00 -24.79 12.10
CA LEU A 233 6.83 -23.60 12.20
C LEU A 233 7.21 -23.11 10.80
N SER A 234 7.01 -21.82 10.50
CA SER A 234 7.47 -21.20 9.25
C SER A 234 8.80 -21.81 8.83
N THR A 235 8.81 -22.45 7.66
CA THR A 235 9.95 -23.25 7.18
C THR A 235 11.19 -22.41 6.90
N VAL A 236 11.09 -21.08 6.98
CA VAL A 236 12.20 -20.15 6.83
C VAL A 236 12.92 -19.97 8.17
N ALA A 237 14.07 -20.63 8.31
CA ALA A 237 14.83 -20.74 9.54
C ALA A 237 15.32 -19.44 10.19
N CYS A 238 15.35 -18.31 9.50
CA CYS A 238 15.76 -17.04 10.09
C CYS A 238 14.79 -15.89 9.76
N TYR A 239 13.51 -16.21 9.50
CA TYR A 239 12.43 -15.23 9.40
C TYR A 239 11.36 -15.53 10.46
N ARG A 240 11.67 -15.21 11.72
CA ARG A 240 10.88 -15.64 12.88
C ARG A 240 10.91 -14.65 14.04
N ILE A 241 9.92 -14.84 14.90
CA ILE A 241 9.75 -14.17 16.19
C ILE A 241 10.38 -15.04 17.27
N CYS A 242 11.33 -14.51 18.03
CA CYS A 242 12.03 -15.22 19.10
C CYS A 242 11.97 -14.45 20.42
N ARG A 243 11.96 -15.17 21.54
CA ARG A 243 11.93 -14.59 22.90
C ARG A 243 13.33 -14.52 23.48
N CYS A 244 13.75 -13.35 23.91
CA CYS A 244 15.04 -13.11 24.58
C CYS A 244 14.97 -13.46 26.08
N SER A 245 16.12 -13.51 26.76
CA SER A 245 16.19 -13.89 28.18
C SER A 245 15.54 -12.87 29.14
N ASP A 246 15.42 -11.61 28.72
CA ASP A 246 14.77 -10.51 29.44
C ASP A 246 13.26 -10.43 29.18
N GLY A 247 12.70 -11.42 28.49
CA GLY A 247 11.27 -11.50 28.19
C GLY A 247 10.82 -10.66 26.99
N LYS A 248 11.70 -9.86 26.40
CA LYS A 248 11.42 -9.12 25.15
C LYS A 248 11.41 -10.04 23.95
N TRP A 249 10.74 -9.61 22.89
CA TRP A 249 10.63 -10.35 21.63
C TRP A 249 11.43 -9.64 20.52
N ILE A 250 12.06 -10.44 19.65
CA ILE A 250 12.84 -9.97 18.50
C ILE A 250 12.36 -10.67 17.22
N GLN A 251 12.13 -9.88 16.17
CA GLN A 251 11.90 -10.36 14.80
C GLN A 251 13.25 -10.50 14.10
N LEU A 252 13.48 -11.64 13.46
CA LEU A 252 14.63 -11.92 12.61
C LEU A 252 14.23 -11.82 11.13
N GLY A 253 15.14 -11.31 10.29
CA GLY A 253 14.91 -11.11 8.87
C GLY A 253 16.04 -11.62 7.98
N ALA A 254 16.20 -12.93 7.81
CA ALA A 254 17.15 -13.47 6.84
C ALA A 254 16.45 -14.35 5.79
N PHE A 255 16.36 -13.82 4.57
CA PHE A 255 15.86 -14.51 3.38
C PHE A 255 16.96 -14.84 2.35
N GLN A 256 18.17 -14.31 2.53
CA GLN A 256 19.31 -14.58 1.68
C GLN A 256 20.34 -15.43 2.43
N SER A 257 21.05 -16.27 1.67
CA SER A 257 22.08 -17.15 2.23
C SER A 257 23.19 -16.40 2.95
N ASP A 258 23.71 -15.33 2.37
CA ASP A 258 24.73 -14.51 3.01
C ASP A 258 24.24 -13.92 4.35
N ILE A 259 23.00 -13.43 4.40
CA ILE A 259 22.40 -12.89 5.63
C ILE A 259 22.18 -14.00 6.66
N PHE A 260 21.71 -15.18 6.23
CA PHE A 260 21.52 -16.34 7.10
C PHE A 260 22.84 -16.74 7.78
N HIS A 261 23.92 -16.91 7.00
CA HIS A 261 25.22 -17.28 7.56
C HIS A 261 25.78 -16.18 8.47
N ARG A 262 25.67 -14.88 8.11
CA ARG A 262 26.06 -13.78 9.01
C ARG A 262 25.29 -13.81 10.33
N MET A 263 23.99 -14.11 10.28
CA MET A 263 23.14 -14.21 11.48
C MET A 263 23.54 -15.39 12.37
N MET A 264 23.86 -16.54 11.78
CA MET A 264 24.38 -17.71 12.49
C MET A 264 25.70 -17.41 13.20
N VAL A 265 26.62 -16.71 12.54
CA VAL A 265 27.86 -16.23 13.15
C VAL A 265 27.58 -15.27 14.29
N ALA A 266 26.63 -14.33 14.13
CA ALA A 266 26.22 -13.40 15.19
C ALA A 266 25.62 -14.11 16.41
N LEU A 267 25.00 -15.28 16.21
CA LEU A 267 24.48 -16.16 17.26
C LEU A 267 25.55 -17.02 17.95
N GLY A 268 26.81 -16.93 17.51
CA GLY A 268 27.90 -17.78 17.99
C GLY A 268 27.83 -19.21 17.46
N MET A 269 27.21 -19.41 16.30
CA MET A 269 27.01 -20.71 15.65
C MET A 269 27.84 -20.82 14.36
N ASP A 270 29.10 -20.36 14.41
CA ASP A 270 30.00 -20.29 13.25
C ASP A 270 30.26 -21.67 12.64
N GLU A 271 30.57 -22.66 13.48
CA GLU A 271 30.82 -24.03 13.03
C GLU A 271 29.55 -24.68 12.45
N GLU A 272 28.40 -24.51 13.10
CA GLU A 272 27.14 -24.97 12.53
C GLU A 272 26.83 -24.28 11.20
N SER A 273 27.20 -23.01 11.01
CA SER A 273 26.93 -22.28 9.76
C SER A 273 27.68 -22.83 8.55
N LYS A 274 28.80 -23.54 8.76
CA LYS A 274 29.64 -24.14 7.71
C LYS A 274 29.20 -25.54 7.30
N ASP A 275 28.20 -26.10 7.98
CA ASP A 275 27.66 -27.41 7.66
C ASP A 275 27.12 -27.46 6.23
N LEU A 276 27.49 -28.50 5.47
CA LEU A 276 27.10 -28.67 4.07
C LEU A 276 25.57 -28.74 3.87
N ARG A 277 24.81 -29.04 4.93
CA ARG A 277 23.35 -29.02 4.95
C ARG A 277 22.76 -27.61 4.81
N TYR A 278 23.56 -26.57 5.08
CA TYR A 278 23.09 -25.19 5.16
C TYR A 278 23.68 -24.28 4.09
N VAL A 279 24.40 -24.80 3.10
CA VAL A 279 24.99 -24.00 2.00
C VAL A 279 23.96 -23.10 1.32
N ASP A 280 22.76 -23.65 1.07
CA ASP A 280 21.66 -22.95 0.40
C ASP A 280 20.64 -22.34 1.39
N ALA A 281 20.91 -22.42 2.70
CA ALA A 281 19.99 -21.89 3.73
C ALA A 281 19.74 -20.38 3.48
N PRO A 282 18.56 -19.83 3.79
CA PRO A 282 17.45 -20.43 4.55
C PRO A 282 16.52 -21.32 3.72
N GLN A 283 16.89 -21.69 2.49
CA GLN A 283 16.24 -22.75 1.74
C GLN A 283 16.87 -24.10 2.12
N PHE A 284 16.10 -24.97 2.78
CA PHE A 284 16.55 -26.28 3.22
C PHE A 284 16.09 -27.38 2.26
N LYS A 285 16.91 -28.42 2.11
CA LYS A 285 16.56 -29.62 1.31
C LYS A 285 15.60 -30.55 2.04
N SER A 286 15.51 -30.43 3.37
CA SER A 286 14.62 -31.23 4.21
C SER A 286 13.96 -30.37 5.29
N ASP A 287 12.73 -30.71 5.67
CA ASP A 287 12.03 -30.07 6.78
C ASP A 287 12.72 -30.35 8.12
N GLU A 288 13.34 -31.52 8.27
CA GLU A 288 14.09 -31.90 9.47
C GLU A 288 15.26 -30.96 9.73
N ASP A 289 16.05 -30.63 8.70
CA ASP A 289 17.18 -29.71 8.84
C ASP A 289 16.71 -28.29 9.18
N SER A 290 15.60 -27.85 8.58
CA SER A 290 14.96 -26.58 8.92
C SER A 290 14.55 -26.59 10.39
N LEU A 291 13.76 -27.55 10.84
CA LEU A 291 13.29 -27.64 12.22
C LEU A 291 14.45 -27.72 13.24
N ARG A 292 15.51 -28.45 12.91
CA ARG A 292 16.72 -28.54 13.75
C ARG A 292 17.36 -27.17 13.96
N ILE A 293 17.57 -26.42 12.87
CA ILE A 293 18.18 -25.10 13.00
C ILE A 293 17.24 -24.09 13.66
N ILE A 294 15.94 -24.21 13.43
CA ILE A 294 14.91 -23.38 14.05
C ILE A 294 15.00 -23.46 15.56
N LYS A 295 14.96 -24.69 16.08
CA LYS A 295 15.04 -24.95 17.52
C LYS A 295 16.35 -24.41 18.10
N ARG A 296 17.47 -24.66 17.42
CA ARG A 296 18.78 -24.21 17.88
C ARG A 296 18.89 -22.69 17.96
N LEU A 297 18.37 -21.99 16.96
CA LEU A 297 18.34 -20.54 16.92
C LEU A 297 17.49 -19.97 18.06
N GLU A 298 16.31 -20.54 18.31
CA GLU A 298 15.43 -20.12 19.40
C GLU A 298 16.08 -20.34 20.78
N GLU A 299 16.74 -21.48 20.97
CA GLU A 299 17.52 -21.78 22.17
C GLU A 299 18.67 -20.80 22.38
N GLN A 300 19.38 -20.38 21.32
CA GLN A 300 20.43 -19.38 21.47
C GLN A 300 19.86 -18.02 21.85
N ILE A 301 18.85 -17.52 21.11
CA ILE A 301 18.24 -16.22 21.40
C ILE A 301 17.72 -16.13 22.84
N ALA A 302 17.16 -17.22 23.38
CA ALA A 302 16.65 -17.26 24.74
C ALA A 302 17.72 -17.09 25.84
N LYS A 303 19.02 -17.18 25.53
CA LYS A 303 20.12 -17.11 26.52
C LYS A 303 20.58 -15.70 26.87
N LYS A 304 20.26 -14.70 26.05
CA LYS A 304 20.76 -13.33 26.23
C LYS A 304 19.63 -12.31 26.09
N PRO A 305 19.75 -11.12 26.72
CA PRO A 305 18.73 -10.08 26.63
C PRO A 305 18.70 -9.47 25.23
N TYR A 306 17.59 -8.81 24.88
CA TYR A 306 17.41 -8.18 23.57
C TYR A 306 18.59 -7.29 23.16
N ALA A 307 19.08 -6.45 24.08
CA ALA A 307 20.16 -5.50 23.80
C ALA A 307 21.47 -6.17 23.34
N HIS A 308 21.75 -7.39 23.82
CA HIS A 308 22.90 -8.17 23.38
C HIS A 308 22.76 -8.59 21.92
N TRP A 309 21.61 -9.15 21.56
CA TRP A 309 21.34 -9.60 20.19
C TRP A 309 21.24 -8.44 19.20
N ALA A 310 20.59 -7.35 19.59
CA ALA A 310 20.53 -6.14 18.79
C ALA A 310 21.93 -5.64 18.41
N ALA A 311 22.85 -5.53 19.40
CA ALA A 311 24.23 -5.14 19.13
C ALA A 311 24.99 -6.13 18.25
N ALA A 312 24.79 -7.44 18.44
CA ALA A 312 25.43 -8.49 17.64
C ALA A 312 24.95 -8.45 16.17
N PHE A 313 23.65 -8.32 15.95
CA PHE A 313 23.06 -8.28 14.61
C PHE A 313 23.37 -6.97 13.89
N GLU A 314 23.36 -5.83 14.59
CA GLU A 314 23.79 -4.54 14.02
C GLU A 314 25.24 -4.62 13.51
N LYS A 315 26.15 -5.19 14.32
CA LYS A 315 27.55 -5.34 13.97
C LYS A 315 27.76 -6.18 12.70
N MET A 316 26.89 -7.15 12.45
CA MET A 316 26.97 -8.08 11.32
C MET A 316 26.11 -7.65 10.11
N ASP A 317 25.48 -6.48 10.15
CA ASP A 317 24.50 -6.01 9.15
C ASP A 317 23.43 -7.08 8.85
N CYS A 318 22.87 -7.65 9.92
CA CYS A 318 21.75 -8.60 9.87
C CYS A 318 20.43 -7.86 10.14
N PRO A 319 19.36 -8.07 9.36
CA PRO A 319 18.05 -7.47 9.65
C PRO A 319 17.41 -8.08 10.90
N TYR A 320 17.02 -7.21 11.83
CA TYR A 320 16.26 -7.55 13.04
C TYR A 320 15.39 -6.35 13.45
N SER A 321 14.40 -6.58 14.31
CA SER A 321 13.57 -5.51 14.88
C SER A 321 12.99 -5.91 16.25
N PRO A 322 12.80 -4.98 17.20
CA PRO A 322 12.02 -5.28 18.40
C PRO A 322 10.54 -5.46 18.05
N HIS A 323 9.82 -6.26 18.84
CA HIS A 323 8.36 -6.22 18.83
C HIS A 323 7.86 -5.09 19.71
N LEU A 324 7.32 -4.06 19.07
CA LEU A 324 6.69 -2.92 19.72
C LEU A 324 5.16 -3.04 19.65
N SER A 325 4.48 -2.49 20.65
CA SER A 325 3.07 -2.13 20.51
C SER A 325 2.91 -1.03 19.45
N THR A 326 1.69 -0.84 18.93
CA THR A 326 1.41 0.25 17.99
C THR A 326 1.74 1.62 18.60
N GLN A 327 1.47 1.80 19.89
CA GLN A 327 1.74 3.05 20.60
C GLN A 327 3.25 3.32 20.70
N GLU A 328 4.04 2.33 21.13
CA GLU A 328 5.50 2.46 21.18
C GLU A 328 6.10 2.70 19.79
N ALA A 329 5.56 2.05 18.75
CA ALA A 329 6.03 2.24 17.37
C ALA A 329 5.78 3.67 16.86
N LEU A 330 4.69 4.33 17.28
CA LEU A 330 4.43 5.72 16.90
C LEU A 330 5.49 6.67 17.47
N ASP A 331 6.14 6.32 18.57
CA ASP A 331 7.24 7.08 19.18
C ASP A 331 8.64 6.70 18.65
N ASP A 332 8.74 5.69 17.78
CA ASP A 332 10.02 5.27 17.22
C ASP A 332 10.68 6.39 16.39
N VAL A 333 11.99 6.54 16.54
CA VAL A 333 12.78 7.61 15.92
C VAL A 333 12.70 7.59 14.39
N GLN A 334 12.62 6.42 13.76
CA GLN A 334 12.49 6.33 12.32
C GLN A 334 11.06 6.64 11.89
N VAL A 335 10.06 6.15 12.62
CA VAL A 335 8.63 6.45 12.38
C VAL A 335 8.37 7.96 12.43
N ARG A 336 8.93 8.65 13.43
CA ARG A 336 8.89 10.11 13.52
C ARG A 336 9.68 10.78 12.39
N ALA A 337 10.88 10.29 12.06
CA ALA A 337 11.73 10.86 11.02
C ALA A 337 11.12 10.80 9.61
N ILE A 338 10.32 9.78 9.30
CA ILE A 338 9.62 9.68 8.00
C ILE A 338 8.29 10.46 7.97
N GLY A 339 7.93 11.15 9.05
CA GLY A 339 6.70 11.96 9.12
C GLY A 339 5.42 11.13 9.20
N LEU A 340 5.49 9.89 9.70
CA LEU A 340 4.31 9.03 9.84
C LEU A 340 3.40 9.49 10.99
N VAL A 341 3.86 10.38 11.87
CA VAL A 341 3.04 11.00 12.92
C VAL A 341 3.07 12.51 12.76
N VAL A 342 1.89 13.13 12.79
CA VAL A 342 1.69 14.58 12.66
C VAL A 342 0.81 15.12 13.77
N ASN A 343 1.05 16.38 14.12
CA ASN A 343 0.23 17.11 15.08
C ASN A 343 -0.99 17.72 14.39
N VAL A 344 -2.16 17.63 15.01
CA VAL A 344 -3.40 18.22 14.56
C VAL A 344 -4.10 18.90 15.74
N ASP A 345 -4.34 20.20 15.61
CA ASP A 345 -5.16 20.95 16.56
C ASP A 345 -6.64 20.67 16.27
N ASP A 346 -7.28 19.87 17.14
CA ASP A 346 -8.69 19.51 17.03
C ASP A 346 -9.55 20.31 18.02
N PRO A 347 -10.67 20.91 17.58
CA PRO A 347 -11.49 21.79 18.42
C PRO A 347 -12.24 21.03 19.53
N VAL A 348 -12.39 19.72 19.42
CA VAL A 348 -13.09 18.88 20.40
C VAL A 348 -12.10 18.09 21.25
N GLN A 349 -11.06 17.52 20.62
CA GLN A 349 -10.07 16.66 21.29
C GLN A 349 -8.85 17.42 21.84
N GLY A 350 -8.66 18.69 21.44
CA GLY A 350 -7.44 19.43 21.71
C GLY A 350 -6.30 19.05 20.77
N LYS A 351 -5.05 19.18 21.22
CA LYS A 351 -3.88 18.77 20.43
C LYS A 351 -3.82 17.25 20.33
N THR A 352 -3.87 16.73 19.11
CA THR A 352 -3.82 15.29 18.83
C THR A 352 -2.62 14.94 17.96
N GLU A 353 -2.09 13.73 18.15
CA GLU A 353 -1.14 13.12 17.22
C GLU A 353 -1.88 12.10 16.34
N GLN A 354 -1.73 12.23 15.02
CA GLN A 354 -2.44 11.43 14.03
C GLN A 354 -1.47 10.84 13.02
N VAL A 355 -1.89 9.79 12.31
CA VAL A 355 -1.06 9.19 11.25
C VAL A 355 -0.94 10.16 10.07
N GLY A 356 0.29 10.38 9.63
CA GLY A 356 0.68 11.31 8.57
C GLY A 356 0.51 10.75 7.16
N ALA A 357 1.42 11.12 6.26
CA ALA A 357 1.31 10.82 4.84
C ALA A 357 1.44 9.32 4.57
N PRO A 358 0.58 8.71 3.73
CA PRO A 358 0.71 7.30 3.36
C PRO A 358 1.93 7.03 2.46
N PHE A 359 2.44 8.07 1.80
CA PHE A 359 3.65 8.09 0.97
C PHE A 359 4.11 9.54 0.79
N VAL A 360 5.38 9.74 0.43
CA VAL A 360 5.97 11.06 0.22
C VAL A 360 6.25 11.28 -1.27
N ILE A 361 5.78 12.41 -1.79
CA ILE A 361 6.20 12.97 -3.07
C ILE A 361 6.78 14.35 -2.75
N ALA A 362 8.02 14.61 -3.16
CA ALA A 362 8.81 15.77 -2.75
C ALA A 362 8.03 17.10 -2.78
N ASP A 363 7.29 17.35 -3.87
CA ASP A 363 6.48 18.56 -4.05
C ASP A 363 4.98 18.26 -4.19
N SER A 364 4.42 17.35 -3.38
CA SER A 364 2.97 17.02 -3.46
C SER A 364 2.04 18.03 -2.84
N GLY A 365 2.55 18.93 -2.00
CA GLY A 365 1.74 19.82 -1.18
C GLY A 365 0.93 19.09 -0.09
N TRP A 366 1.27 17.82 0.21
CA TRP A 366 0.61 17.04 1.26
C TRP A 366 0.67 17.76 2.61
N ARG A 367 -0.49 17.90 3.25
CA ARG A 367 -0.61 18.40 4.63
C ARG A 367 -2.00 18.10 5.17
N VAL A 368 -2.16 18.16 6.49
CA VAL A 368 -3.49 18.16 7.10
C VAL A 368 -4.13 19.54 6.87
N HIS A 369 -5.26 19.59 6.16
CA HIS A 369 -5.95 20.84 5.80
C HIS A 369 -6.90 21.37 6.88
N GLY A 370 -7.03 20.66 8.00
CA GLY A 370 -7.85 21.03 9.14
C GLY A 370 -8.27 19.79 9.95
N PRO A 371 -8.90 19.96 11.12
CA PRO A 371 -9.44 18.87 11.92
C PRO A 371 -10.67 18.23 11.24
N ALA A 372 -11.23 17.18 11.85
CA ALA A 372 -12.52 16.65 11.39
C ALA A 372 -13.64 17.68 11.62
N PRO A 373 -14.51 17.93 10.64
CA PRO A 373 -15.61 18.87 10.82
C PRO A 373 -16.69 18.29 11.75
N LEU A 374 -17.33 19.17 12.52
CA LEU A 374 -18.58 18.85 13.20
C LEU A 374 -19.67 18.50 12.17
N VAL A 375 -20.65 17.70 12.57
CA VAL A 375 -21.79 17.32 11.72
C VAL A 375 -22.50 18.59 11.23
N GLY A 376 -22.55 18.79 9.91
CA GLY A 376 -23.25 19.93 9.30
C GLY A 376 -22.57 21.28 9.52
N GLN A 377 -21.29 21.29 9.92
CA GLN A 377 -20.53 22.54 10.16
C GLN A 377 -20.55 23.50 8.97
N HIS A 378 -20.77 22.98 7.76
CA HIS A 378 -20.75 23.75 6.51
C HIS A 378 -22.12 23.76 5.81
N ASN A 379 -23.22 23.53 6.55
CA ASN A 379 -24.57 23.69 6.02
C ASN A 379 -24.79 25.12 5.49
N GLY A 380 -25.43 25.24 4.33
CA GLY A 380 -25.69 26.54 3.69
C GLY A 380 -24.45 27.23 3.10
N GLN A 381 -23.25 26.65 3.23
CA GLN A 381 -22.05 27.21 2.64
C GLN A 381 -22.05 26.98 1.11
N GLY A 382 -21.66 28.01 0.35
CA GLY A 382 -21.30 27.84 -1.06
C GLY A 382 -19.96 27.09 -1.18
N PHE A 383 -19.85 26.26 -2.22
CA PHE A 383 -18.62 25.55 -2.56
C PHE A 383 -18.16 25.96 -3.96
N ALA A 384 -16.86 26.01 -4.17
CA ALA A 384 -16.30 26.38 -5.46
C ALA A 384 -16.79 25.41 -6.55
N THR A 385 -16.91 25.92 -7.77
CA THR A 385 -17.06 25.05 -8.95
C THR A 385 -15.71 24.45 -9.30
N SER A 386 -15.67 23.14 -9.61
CA SER A 386 -14.44 22.51 -10.10
C SER A 386 -13.89 23.28 -11.31
N SER A 387 -12.58 23.55 -11.31
CA SER A 387 -11.92 24.11 -12.48
C SER A 387 -11.93 23.03 -13.56
N LYS A 388 -12.63 23.28 -14.67
CA LYS A 388 -12.63 22.37 -15.81
C LYS A 388 -11.20 22.32 -16.37
N THR A 389 -10.45 21.28 -16.01
CA THR A 389 -9.13 21.03 -16.59
C THR A 389 -9.29 20.84 -18.10
N SER A 390 -8.52 21.61 -18.87
CA SER A 390 -8.45 21.49 -20.32
C SER A 390 -8.02 20.08 -20.68
N HIS A 391 -8.82 19.41 -21.52
CA HIS A 391 -8.45 18.13 -22.11
C HIS A 391 -7.36 18.34 -23.16
N VAL A 392 -6.34 17.49 -23.16
CA VAL A 392 -5.34 17.46 -24.23
C VAL A 392 -5.70 16.27 -25.11
N ALA A 393 -6.27 16.55 -26.28
CA ALA A 393 -6.55 15.53 -27.27
C ALA A 393 -5.23 14.88 -27.71
N ARG A 394 -5.01 13.64 -27.31
CA ARG A 394 -3.95 12.82 -27.91
C ARG A 394 -4.50 12.22 -29.20
N ASN A 395 -3.92 12.62 -30.33
CA ASN A 395 -4.13 11.94 -31.61
C ASN A 395 -3.46 10.56 -31.57
N GLY A 396 -4.22 9.54 -31.20
CA GLY A 396 -3.77 8.15 -31.20
C GLY A 396 -4.89 7.22 -30.74
N ARG A 397 -5.00 6.04 -31.36
CA ARG A 397 -5.90 4.97 -30.89
C ARG A 397 -5.38 4.49 -29.54
N ALA A 398 -5.94 5.02 -28.45
CA ALA A 398 -5.71 4.47 -27.13
C ALA A 398 -6.33 3.06 -27.08
N ASN A 399 -5.58 2.07 -26.61
CA ASN A 399 -6.07 0.70 -26.41
C ASN A 399 -7.07 0.59 -25.22
N GLY A 400 -7.51 1.72 -24.67
CA GLY A 400 -8.52 1.82 -23.62
C GLY A 400 -7.99 1.63 -22.19
N PHE A 401 -6.72 1.27 -22.01
CA PHE A 401 -6.10 1.07 -20.70
C PHE A 401 -5.76 2.38 -19.98
N MET A 402 -5.67 2.30 -18.66
CA MET A 402 -5.47 3.44 -17.75
C MET A 402 -4.11 4.12 -17.92
N LEU A 403 -3.05 3.32 -18.14
CA LEU A 403 -1.68 3.76 -18.29
C LEU A 403 -1.15 3.54 -19.70
N ASP A 404 -2.03 3.50 -20.70
CA ASP A 404 -1.64 3.33 -22.10
C ASP A 404 -0.64 4.42 -22.54
N GLY A 405 0.43 3.97 -23.20
CA GLY A 405 1.55 4.82 -23.62
C GLY A 405 2.46 5.32 -22.49
N VAL A 406 2.31 4.84 -21.24
CA VAL A 406 3.26 5.10 -20.15
C VAL A 406 4.38 4.08 -20.19
N LYS A 407 5.63 4.56 -20.15
CA LYS A 407 6.83 3.72 -20.13
C LYS A 407 7.49 3.72 -18.76
N VAL A 408 7.79 2.53 -18.25
CA VAL A 408 8.38 2.33 -16.92
C VAL A 408 9.68 1.57 -17.04
N LEU A 409 10.73 2.09 -16.38
CA LEU A 409 11.98 1.38 -16.18
C LEU A 409 12.04 0.89 -14.73
N ASP A 410 12.01 -0.42 -14.57
CA ASP A 410 11.98 -1.13 -13.29
C ASP A 410 13.38 -1.66 -12.96
N VAL A 411 14.09 -1.00 -12.05
CA VAL A 411 15.40 -1.41 -11.53
C VAL A 411 15.26 -1.91 -10.09
N THR A 412 14.23 -2.71 -9.84
CA THR A 412 13.88 -3.18 -8.50
C THR A 412 14.10 -4.68 -8.34
N THR A 413 14.20 -5.10 -7.08
CA THR A 413 14.36 -6.50 -6.68
C THR A 413 13.36 -6.89 -5.59
N TYR A 414 13.09 -8.18 -5.42
CA TYR A 414 12.17 -8.72 -4.39
C TYR A 414 10.69 -8.33 -4.54
N VAL A 415 9.92 -8.33 -3.44
CA VAL A 415 8.47 -8.43 -3.54
C VAL A 415 7.80 -7.08 -3.81
N ALA A 416 8.00 -6.09 -2.92
CA ALA A 416 7.15 -4.91 -2.87
C ALA A 416 7.22 -4.04 -4.14
N ALA A 417 8.43 -3.65 -4.54
CA ALA A 417 8.65 -2.74 -5.65
C ALA A 417 8.40 -3.41 -7.02
N PRO A 418 8.87 -4.65 -7.27
CA PRO A 418 8.43 -5.41 -8.43
C PRO A 418 6.92 -5.63 -8.51
N THR A 419 6.22 -5.88 -7.40
CA THR A 419 4.75 -6.04 -7.43
C THR A 419 4.07 -4.72 -7.84
N ALA A 420 4.56 -3.59 -7.35
CA ALA A 420 4.04 -2.27 -7.74
C ALA A 420 4.13 -2.04 -9.26
N THR A 421 5.29 -2.33 -9.87
CA THR A 421 5.46 -2.21 -11.34
C THR A 421 4.68 -3.29 -12.10
N GLY A 422 4.46 -4.47 -11.51
CA GLY A 422 3.54 -5.48 -12.04
C GLY A 422 2.09 -4.99 -12.12
N TYR A 423 1.63 -4.22 -11.14
CA TYR A 423 0.31 -3.56 -11.22
C TYR A 423 0.26 -2.50 -12.33
N LEU A 424 1.36 -1.78 -12.58
CA LEU A 424 1.42 -0.84 -13.70
C LEU A 424 1.26 -1.56 -15.05
N VAL A 425 1.82 -2.78 -15.20
CA VAL A 425 1.54 -3.64 -16.37
C VAL A 425 0.07 -4.01 -16.45
N ASP A 426 -0.54 -4.45 -15.35
CA ASP A 426 -1.96 -4.81 -15.29
C ASP A 426 -2.87 -3.60 -15.67
N TYR A 427 -2.37 -2.37 -15.53
CA TYR A 427 -3.02 -1.11 -15.95
C TYR A 427 -2.63 -0.61 -17.36
N GLY A 428 -1.81 -1.37 -18.09
CA GLY A 428 -1.46 -1.13 -19.50
C GLY A 428 -0.17 -0.36 -19.74
N ALA A 429 0.69 -0.17 -18.73
CA ALA A 429 2.01 0.45 -18.93
C ALA A 429 2.99 -0.53 -19.62
N ASP A 430 3.91 0.02 -20.43
CA ASP A 430 5.05 -0.73 -20.98
C ASP A 430 6.19 -0.73 -19.95
N VAL A 431 6.43 -1.87 -19.31
CA VAL A 431 7.41 -2.02 -18.23
C VAL A 431 8.59 -2.86 -18.69
N ILE A 432 9.78 -2.26 -18.63
CA ILE A 432 11.05 -2.94 -18.85
C ILE A 432 11.76 -3.10 -17.50
N LYS A 433 12.03 -4.34 -17.09
CA LYS A 433 12.83 -4.68 -15.91
C LYS A 433 14.31 -4.75 -16.29
N VAL A 434 15.14 -4.04 -15.54
CA VAL A 434 16.60 -4.13 -15.61
C VAL A 434 17.07 -5.02 -14.48
N GLU A 435 17.59 -6.18 -14.84
CA GLU A 435 18.10 -7.16 -13.90
C GLU A 435 19.62 -7.03 -13.75
N PRO A 436 20.18 -7.37 -12.57
CA PRO A 436 21.62 -7.51 -12.38
C PRO A 436 22.16 -8.83 -12.94
N PRO A 437 23.49 -9.01 -13.00
CA PRO A 437 24.10 -10.24 -13.53
C PRO A 437 23.66 -11.44 -12.71
N GLY A 438 23.07 -12.43 -13.37
CA GLY A 438 22.43 -13.58 -12.70
C GLY A 438 20.93 -13.44 -12.44
N GLY A 439 20.29 -12.32 -12.83
CA GLY A 439 18.85 -12.10 -12.70
C GLY A 439 18.42 -11.54 -11.34
N ASP A 440 17.13 -11.24 -11.18
CA ASP A 440 16.56 -10.90 -9.87
C ASP A 440 16.74 -12.08 -8.90
N PRO A 441 17.37 -11.90 -7.71
CA PRO A 441 17.53 -12.96 -6.72
C PRO A 441 16.22 -13.64 -6.32
N GLN A 442 15.09 -12.93 -6.41
CA GLN A 442 13.78 -13.47 -6.11
C GLN A 442 13.34 -14.56 -7.10
N ASN A 443 13.91 -14.63 -8.30
CA ASN A 443 13.61 -15.69 -9.27
C ASN A 443 13.95 -17.08 -8.70
N ASN A 444 14.85 -17.16 -7.72
CA ASN A 444 15.21 -18.40 -7.02
C ASN A 444 14.21 -18.81 -5.94
N TRP A 445 13.20 -17.99 -5.62
CA TRP A 445 12.12 -18.35 -4.70
C TRP A 445 11.01 -19.14 -5.40
N GLY A 446 11.36 -19.71 -6.56
CA GLY A 446 10.50 -20.40 -7.48
C GLY A 446 9.24 -19.60 -7.77
N ASP A 447 8.14 -20.26 -7.49
CA ASP A 447 6.80 -19.85 -7.82
C ASP A 447 6.39 -18.48 -7.22
N VAL A 448 6.83 -18.16 -6.00
CA VAL A 448 6.57 -16.86 -5.33
C VAL A 448 7.30 -15.69 -6.03
N GLY A 449 8.42 -15.98 -6.71
CA GLY A 449 9.19 -14.99 -7.47
C GLY A 449 8.56 -14.58 -8.81
N THR A 450 7.67 -15.39 -9.37
CA THR A 450 7.14 -15.18 -10.72
C THR A 450 6.04 -14.13 -10.79
N ARG A 451 5.18 -14.03 -9.77
CA ARG A 451 4.02 -13.12 -9.80
C ARG A 451 4.41 -11.64 -9.85
N PRO A 452 5.38 -11.15 -9.05
CA PRO A 452 5.78 -9.73 -9.09
C PRO A 452 6.34 -9.28 -10.43
N ASN A 453 6.95 -10.19 -11.20
CA ASN A 453 7.56 -9.87 -12.49
C ASN A 453 6.70 -10.19 -13.72
N ARG A 454 5.44 -10.61 -13.51
CA ARG A 454 4.51 -10.96 -14.60
C ARG A 454 4.30 -9.81 -15.58
N GLY A 455 4.40 -10.12 -16.88
CA GLY A 455 4.06 -9.23 -17.99
C GLY A 455 5.11 -8.16 -18.31
N LYS A 456 6.18 -8.08 -17.52
CA LYS A 456 7.32 -7.21 -17.81
C LYS A 456 8.20 -7.83 -18.89
N ARG A 457 8.85 -7.00 -19.70
CA ARG A 457 10.00 -7.41 -20.53
C ARG A 457 11.27 -7.19 -19.71
N SER A 458 12.27 -8.06 -19.78
CA SER A 458 13.51 -7.88 -19.02
C SER A 458 14.75 -7.75 -19.91
N ILE A 459 15.75 -7.05 -19.39
CA ILE A 459 17.11 -6.98 -19.92
C ILE A 459 18.09 -7.08 -18.75
N TRP A 460 19.19 -7.79 -18.95
CA TRP A 460 20.28 -7.81 -17.99
C TRP A 460 21.28 -6.67 -18.28
N LEU A 461 21.61 -5.85 -17.27
CA LEU A 461 22.66 -4.83 -17.35
C LEU A 461 23.59 -4.92 -16.12
N ASP A 462 24.90 -4.86 -16.34
CA ASP A 462 25.87 -4.62 -15.26
C ASP A 462 26.06 -3.11 -15.05
N LEU A 463 25.33 -2.55 -14.08
CA LEU A 463 25.40 -1.12 -13.75
C LEU A 463 26.72 -0.71 -13.07
N LYS A 464 27.56 -1.67 -12.64
CA LYS A 464 28.92 -1.37 -12.16
C LYS A 464 29.84 -1.04 -13.33
N HIS A 465 29.57 -1.57 -14.51
CA HIS A 465 30.32 -1.29 -15.73
C HIS A 465 29.77 -0.05 -16.45
N GLU A 466 30.66 0.79 -16.99
CA GLU A 466 30.31 2.03 -17.69
C GLU A 466 29.33 1.80 -18.85
N LYS A 467 29.65 0.88 -19.75
CA LYS A 467 28.74 0.44 -20.84
C LYS A 467 27.34 0.06 -20.37
N GLY A 468 27.19 -0.58 -19.21
CA GLY A 468 25.87 -0.94 -18.67
C GLY A 468 25.07 0.30 -18.26
N ARG A 469 25.73 1.30 -17.67
CA ARG A 469 25.13 2.61 -17.35
C ARG A 469 24.78 3.40 -18.61
N GLU A 470 25.63 3.41 -19.63
CA GLU A 470 25.33 4.09 -20.91
C GLU A 470 24.05 3.55 -21.56
N VAL A 471 23.84 2.24 -21.55
CA VAL A 471 22.61 1.63 -22.07
C VAL A 471 21.41 2.05 -21.23
N LEU A 472 21.53 2.02 -19.90
CA LEU A 472 20.47 2.46 -18.99
C LEU A 472 20.08 3.93 -19.26
N TYR A 473 21.05 4.83 -19.42
CA TYR A 473 20.81 6.24 -19.67
C TYR A 473 20.03 6.48 -20.97
N LYS A 474 20.36 5.75 -22.05
CA LYS A 474 19.59 5.78 -23.31
C LYS A 474 18.15 5.30 -23.14
N MET A 475 17.90 4.36 -22.20
CA MET A 475 16.54 3.95 -21.87
C MET A 475 15.80 5.03 -21.07
N VAL A 476 16.49 5.70 -20.14
CA VAL A 476 15.92 6.77 -19.29
C VAL A 476 15.42 7.96 -20.11
N GLU A 477 16.09 8.31 -21.21
CA GLU A 477 15.67 9.37 -22.15
C GLU A 477 14.21 9.22 -22.65
N LYS A 478 13.71 7.98 -22.72
CA LYS A 478 12.38 7.65 -23.26
C LYS A 478 11.43 7.13 -22.19
N THR A 479 11.79 7.25 -20.91
CA THR A 479 11.06 6.67 -19.79
C THR A 479 10.19 7.73 -19.10
N ASP A 480 8.96 7.39 -18.72
CA ASP A 480 8.11 8.27 -17.92
C ASP A 480 8.33 8.06 -16.42
N ILE A 481 8.47 6.80 -16.00
CA ILE A 481 8.61 6.41 -14.59
C ILE A 481 9.86 5.54 -14.41
N PHE A 482 10.74 5.92 -13.49
CA PHE A 482 11.87 5.11 -13.06
C PHE A 482 11.64 4.65 -11.62
N LEU A 483 11.80 3.36 -11.34
CA LEU A 483 11.59 2.80 -10.01
C LEU A 483 12.79 1.97 -9.57
N GLN A 484 13.27 2.22 -8.34
CA GLN A 484 14.32 1.43 -7.70
C GLN A 484 14.04 1.28 -6.19
N ASN A 485 14.62 0.25 -5.56
CA ASN A 485 14.45 -0.03 -4.12
C ASN A 485 15.76 -0.34 -3.38
N PHE A 486 16.88 0.18 -3.87
CA PHE A 486 18.17 0.01 -3.24
C PHE A 486 18.26 0.79 -1.92
N ARG A 487 19.18 0.38 -1.03
CA ARG A 487 19.50 1.17 0.15
C ARG A 487 20.05 2.54 -0.28
N PRO A 488 19.69 3.64 0.40
CA PRO A 488 20.26 4.97 0.16
C PRO A 488 21.79 4.94 0.10
N GLY A 489 22.37 5.52 -0.95
CA GLY A 489 23.81 5.50 -1.19
C GLY A 489 24.22 4.54 -2.31
N VAL A 490 23.44 3.48 -2.55
CA VAL A 490 23.73 2.51 -3.63
C VAL A 490 23.43 3.12 -5.00
N ASP A 491 22.30 3.82 -5.11
CA ASP A 491 21.85 4.51 -6.30
C ASP A 491 22.86 5.57 -6.76
N GLN A 492 23.46 6.35 -5.86
CA GLN A 492 24.52 7.31 -6.21
C GLN A 492 25.78 6.60 -6.70
N ARG A 493 26.21 5.51 -6.05
CA ARG A 493 27.37 4.71 -6.50
C ARG A 493 27.17 4.08 -7.87
N LEU A 494 25.93 3.74 -8.21
CA LEU A 494 25.56 3.19 -9.51
C LEU A 494 25.27 4.28 -10.56
N GLY A 495 25.22 5.57 -10.17
CA GLY A 495 24.88 6.68 -11.08
C GLY A 495 23.41 6.69 -11.52
N ILE A 496 22.50 6.18 -10.69
CA ILE A 496 21.07 6.06 -10.99
C ILE A 496 20.19 6.79 -9.97
N ASP A 497 20.79 7.67 -9.19
CA ASP A 497 20.08 8.55 -8.25
C ASP A 497 19.26 9.62 -9.00
N PHE A 498 18.35 10.26 -8.27
CA PHE A 498 17.45 11.28 -8.81
C PHE A 498 18.20 12.42 -9.52
N ASP A 499 19.24 12.99 -8.88
CA ASP A 499 19.95 14.16 -9.39
C ASP A 499 20.73 13.85 -10.67
N THR A 500 21.17 12.61 -10.83
CA THR A 500 21.78 12.12 -12.07
C THR A 500 20.74 11.94 -13.17
N LEU A 501 19.66 11.20 -12.91
CA LEU A 501 18.70 10.83 -13.95
C LEU A 501 17.82 11.99 -14.43
N ILE A 502 17.51 12.96 -13.56
CA ILE A 502 16.70 14.13 -13.95
C ILE A 502 17.43 15.05 -14.95
N LYS A 503 18.78 15.03 -14.96
CA LYS A 503 19.58 15.74 -15.97
C LYS A 503 19.46 15.12 -17.36
N ILE A 504 19.23 13.81 -17.42
CA ILE A 504 19.02 13.06 -18.67
C ILE A 504 17.58 13.25 -19.15
N ASN A 505 16.62 13.16 -18.23
CA ASN A 505 15.20 13.32 -18.53
C ASN A 505 14.52 14.20 -17.47
N PRO A 506 14.39 15.52 -17.72
CA PRO A 506 13.78 16.47 -16.77
C PRO A 506 12.30 16.22 -16.45
N ARG A 507 11.63 15.33 -17.20
CA ARG A 507 10.22 14.97 -17.00
C ARG A 507 10.03 13.68 -16.22
N LEU A 508 11.12 13.03 -15.81
CA LEU A 508 11.09 11.71 -15.19
C LEU A 508 10.37 11.73 -13.83
N VAL A 509 9.42 10.81 -13.64
CA VAL A 509 8.91 10.49 -12.31
C VAL A 509 9.83 9.44 -11.69
N TYR A 510 10.65 9.86 -10.74
CA TYR A 510 11.57 8.99 -10.02
C TYR A 510 10.94 8.47 -8.73
N CYS A 511 10.96 7.16 -8.53
CA CYS A 511 10.43 6.50 -7.35
C CYS A 511 11.51 5.67 -6.66
N HIS A 512 11.70 5.93 -5.37
CA HIS A 512 12.62 5.20 -4.49
C HIS A 512 11.84 4.49 -3.38
N ALA A 513 11.69 3.18 -3.52
CA ALA A 513 10.98 2.33 -2.58
C ALA A 513 11.93 1.69 -1.55
N ALA A 514 12.68 2.51 -0.80
CA ALA A 514 13.59 2.03 0.26
C ALA A 514 12.83 1.52 1.49
N SER A 515 13.28 0.42 2.09
CA SER A 515 12.59 -0.26 3.20
C SER A 515 12.37 0.62 4.44
N TYR A 516 13.43 1.25 4.95
CA TYR A 516 13.33 2.19 6.09
C TYR A 516 13.05 3.63 5.63
N GLY A 517 12.75 3.86 4.35
CA GLY A 517 12.69 5.18 3.75
C GLY A 517 14.07 5.70 3.32
N SER A 518 14.07 6.82 2.58
CA SER A 518 15.29 7.44 2.04
C SER A 518 15.98 8.39 3.03
N THR A 519 15.36 8.67 4.18
CA THR A 519 15.82 9.61 5.21
C THR A 519 15.67 9.01 6.62
N GLY A 520 16.22 9.68 7.63
CA GLY A 520 16.14 9.24 9.03
C GLY A 520 17.30 8.34 9.49
N PRO A 521 17.40 8.08 10.81
CA PRO A 521 18.54 7.39 11.41
C PRO A 521 18.72 5.94 10.92
N TYR A 522 17.64 5.27 10.50
CA TYR A 522 17.67 3.87 10.05
C TYR A 522 17.67 3.71 8.53
N SER A 523 17.71 4.79 7.74
CA SER A 523 17.59 4.73 6.27
C SER A 523 18.64 3.83 5.60
N LYS A 524 19.82 3.68 6.21
CA LYS A 524 20.93 2.86 5.69
C LYS A 524 20.94 1.42 6.22
N ARG A 525 20.04 1.05 7.12
CA ARG A 525 19.97 -0.32 7.68
C ARG A 525 19.54 -1.33 6.64
N GLY A 526 20.02 -2.56 6.80
CA GLY A 526 19.49 -3.72 6.09
C GLY A 526 18.08 -4.07 6.52
N ALA A 527 17.26 -4.42 5.52
CA ALA A 527 15.89 -4.86 5.69
C ALA A 527 15.71 -6.27 5.13
#